data_AF-A0A382XPQ5-F1
#
_entry.id   AF-A0A382XPQ5-F1
#
_cell.length_a   1.000
_cell.length_b   1.000
_cell.length_c   1.000
_cell.angle_alpha   90.00
_cell.angle_beta   90.00
_cell.angle_gamma   90.00
#
_symmetry.space_group_name_H-M   'P 1'
#
loop_
_entity.id
_entity.type
_entity.pdbx_description
1 polymer ?
#
loop_
_entity_poly.entity_id
_entity_poly.type
_entity_poly.pdbx_seq_one_letter_code
_entity_poly.pdbx_strand_id
1 'polypeptide(L)'
;MFSFMREQFSGLFVSTAAHALLLMLLSVSLMSSPPRPALRQIAIEATVIDEGALKRAQEDWRQQVQLEEERREEQRRRAAMEEQRLKERAEQERLQRIRLKEETEKKAEAELQRKAEKEREDLARVEQERQAEEQRRKDAEQARLRAEREAELLVAMEAEERLMAAEQAGLLAQYIGAIRQKVERNWVRPASADASLECIVHVTQIPGGEVVGVRLG
;
A
#
# COMPACT_ATOMS: atom_id res chain seq x y z
N MET A 1 34.26 42.34 107.50
CA MET A 1 34.75 43.43 106.62
C MET A 1 36.06 43.05 105.91
N PHE A 2 36.24 41.77 105.53
CA PHE A 2 37.52 41.20 105.06
C PHE A 2 37.56 40.90 103.55
N SER A 3 36.49 41.20 102.82
CA SER A 3 36.44 41.01 101.35
C SER A 3 37.00 42.20 100.56
N PHE A 4 37.13 43.39 101.19
CA PHE A 4 37.47 44.63 100.48
C PHE A 4 38.99 44.84 100.32
N MET A 5 39.79 44.42 101.29
CA MET A 5 41.26 44.55 101.23
C MET A 5 41.90 43.62 100.20
N ARG A 6 41.36 42.41 100.00
CA ARG A 6 41.95 41.40 99.11
C ARG A 6 41.75 41.71 97.62
N GLU A 7 40.70 42.46 97.26
CA GLU A 7 40.46 42.91 95.89
C GLU A 7 41.25 44.17 95.51
N GLN A 8 41.55 45.06 96.48
CA GLN A 8 42.36 46.26 96.20
C GLN A 8 43.86 45.96 96.07
N PHE A 9 44.40 45.01 96.85
CA PHE A 9 45.81 44.61 96.72
C PHE A 9 46.10 43.81 95.44
N SER A 10 45.17 42.98 94.97
CA SER A 10 45.33 42.27 93.70
C SER A 10 45.32 43.23 92.51
N GLY A 11 44.45 44.25 92.53
CA GLY A 11 44.43 45.31 91.52
C GLY A 11 45.73 46.11 91.44
N LEU A 12 46.31 46.47 92.58
CA LEU A 12 47.59 47.18 92.64
C LEU A 12 48.76 46.33 92.11
N PHE A 13 48.81 45.04 92.45
CA PHE A 13 49.84 44.12 91.95
C PHE A 13 49.73 43.84 90.44
N VAL A 14 48.50 43.68 89.94
CA VAL A 14 48.26 43.49 88.49
C VAL A 14 48.64 44.75 87.73
N SER A 15 48.32 45.92 88.26
CA SER A 15 48.70 47.20 87.65
C SER A 15 50.21 47.38 87.61
N THR A 16 50.93 47.18 88.70
CA THR A 16 52.40 47.32 88.72
C THR A 16 53.09 46.27 87.85
N ALA A 17 52.61 45.02 87.83
CA ALA A 17 53.12 43.99 86.93
C ALA A 17 52.88 44.35 85.45
N ALA A 18 51.71 44.89 85.11
CA ALA A 18 51.41 45.36 83.76
C ALA A 18 52.32 46.52 83.35
N HIS A 19 52.56 47.49 84.23
CA HIS A 19 53.47 48.61 83.95
C HIS A 19 54.93 48.13 83.80
N ALA A 20 55.39 47.20 84.64
CA ALA A 20 56.73 46.63 84.51
C ALA A 20 56.91 45.88 83.17
N LEU A 21 55.89 45.13 82.75
CA LEU A 21 55.90 44.40 81.47
C LEU A 21 55.87 45.36 80.28
N LEU A 22 55.11 46.45 80.37
CA LEU A 22 55.05 47.49 79.34
C LEU A 22 56.37 48.25 79.22
N LEU A 23 57.02 48.58 80.33
CA LEU A 23 58.35 49.18 80.35
C LEU A 23 59.42 48.23 79.81
N MET A 24 59.30 46.93 80.07
CA MET A 24 60.19 45.90 79.52
C MET A 24 60.03 45.78 78.00
N LEU A 25 58.80 45.78 77.49
CA LEU A 25 58.54 45.77 76.05
C LEU A 25 59.02 47.04 75.36
N LEU A 26 58.83 48.20 75.99
CA LEU A 26 59.29 49.49 75.47
C LEU A 26 60.83 49.55 75.41
N SER A 27 61.52 49.06 76.43
CA SER A 27 62.99 49.03 76.45
C SER A 27 63.58 48.07 75.42
N VAL A 28 62.96 46.92 75.18
CA VAL A 28 63.31 46.03 74.05
C VAL A 28 63.07 46.73 72.71
N SER A 29 61.96 47.44 72.57
CA SER A 29 61.62 48.17 71.34
C SER A 29 62.56 49.35 71.05
N LEU A 30 63.09 50.04 72.07
CA LEU A 30 64.05 51.13 71.87
C LEU A 30 65.47 50.62 71.57
N MET A 31 65.85 49.46 72.12
CA MET A 31 67.15 48.84 71.83
C MET A 31 67.18 48.20 70.43
N SER A 32 66.03 47.71 69.94
CA SER A 32 65.87 47.23 68.56
C SER A 32 65.58 48.37 67.59
N SER A 33 66.57 49.22 67.33
CA SER A 33 66.54 50.04 66.11
C SER A 33 66.63 49.13 64.90
N PRO A 34 65.65 49.13 63.96
CA PRO A 34 65.81 48.39 62.71
C PRO A 34 67.01 48.98 61.96
N PRO A 35 67.89 48.16 61.36
CA PRO A 35 68.98 48.69 60.54
C PRO A 35 68.36 49.57 59.46
N ARG A 36 68.80 50.83 59.37
CA ARG A 36 68.39 51.72 58.27
C ARG A 36 68.53 50.93 56.97
N PRO A 37 67.52 50.85 56.09
CA PRO A 37 67.69 50.19 54.82
C PRO A 37 68.85 50.90 54.14
N ALA A 38 69.99 50.22 54.04
CA ALA A 38 71.09 50.70 53.23
C ALA A 38 70.46 50.95 51.87
N LEU A 39 70.53 52.20 51.39
CA LEU A 39 70.25 52.51 50.01
C LEU A 39 71.11 51.53 49.21
N ARG A 40 70.49 50.42 48.75
CA ARG A 40 71.07 49.55 47.74
C ARG A 40 71.15 50.47 46.56
N GLN A 41 72.30 51.11 46.41
CA GLN A 41 72.69 51.74 45.18
C GLN A 41 72.53 50.62 44.17
N ILE A 42 71.45 50.67 43.39
CA ILE A 42 71.34 49.86 42.20
C ILE A 42 72.51 50.39 41.39
N ALA A 43 73.66 49.73 41.49
CA ALA A 43 74.72 49.88 40.54
C ALA A 43 74.07 49.40 39.25
N ILE A 44 73.49 50.35 38.52
CA ILE A 44 73.06 50.12 37.15
C ILE A 44 74.38 49.87 36.45
N GLU A 45 74.71 48.59 36.33
CA GLU A 45 75.78 48.11 35.48
C GLU A 45 75.38 48.52 34.07
N ALA A 46 75.82 49.71 33.69
CA ALA A 46 75.65 50.28 32.36
C ALA A 46 76.56 49.48 31.42
N THR A 47 76.11 48.28 31.10
CA THR A 47 76.60 47.54 29.96
C THR A 47 76.22 48.36 28.73
N VAL A 48 77.23 48.73 27.94
CA VAL A 48 77.03 49.39 26.66
C VAL A 48 76.38 48.36 25.75
N ILE A 49 75.06 48.38 25.68
CA ILE A 49 74.30 47.59 24.71
C ILE A 49 74.50 48.27 23.36
N ASP A 50 75.11 47.57 22.41
CA ASP A 50 75.26 48.03 21.03
C ASP A 50 73.85 48.29 20.44
N GLU A 51 73.53 49.56 20.19
CA GLU A 51 72.24 49.97 19.61
C GLU A 51 71.97 49.32 18.25
N GLY A 52 73.02 49.01 17.49
CA GLY A 52 72.93 48.29 16.22
C GLY A 52 72.62 46.80 16.40
N ALA A 53 73.02 46.18 17.51
CA ALA A 53 72.61 44.82 17.87
C ALA A 53 71.14 44.77 18.34
N LEU A 54 70.69 45.78 19.09
CA LEU A 54 69.31 45.87 19.56
C LEU A 54 68.31 46.08 18.40
N LYS A 55 68.65 46.95 17.42
CA LYS A 55 67.82 47.17 16.22
C LYS A 55 67.68 45.89 15.38
N ARG A 56 68.78 45.15 15.17
CA ARG A 56 68.75 43.85 14.47
C ARG A 56 67.86 42.83 15.19
N ALA A 57 68.01 42.70 16.51
CA ALA A 57 67.15 41.81 17.31
C ALA A 57 65.66 42.21 17.25
N GLN A 58 65.36 43.51 17.18
CA GLN A 58 63.99 44.01 17.03
C GLN A 58 63.41 43.74 15.63
N GLU A 59 64.21 43.88 14.58
CA GLU A 59 63.81 43.54 13.20
C GLU A 59 63.60 42.04 13.04
N ASP A 60 64.48 41.21 13.58
CA ASP A 60 64.35 39.75 13.60
C ASP A 60 63.08 39.32 14.36
N TRP A 61 62.80 39.94 15.51
CA TRP A 61 61.56 39.67 16.26
C TRP A 61 60.32 40.08 15.47
N ARG A 62 60.33 41.22 14.78
CA ARG A 62 59.21 41.65 13.92
C ARG A 62 59.00 40.69 12.75
N GLN A 63 60.09 40.23 12.11
CA GLN A 63 60.00 39.24 11.03
C GLN A 63 59.46 37.90 11.54
N GLN A 64 59.89 37.43 12.72
CA GLN A 64 59.37 36.21 13.31
C GLN A 64 57.86 36.30 13.63
N VAL A 65 57.40 37.42 14.17
CA VAL A 65 55.97 37.65 14.44
C VAL A 65 55.17 37.67 13.14
N GLN A 66 55.65 38.35 12.10
CA GLN A 66 54.99 38.36 10.78
C GLN A 66 54.88 36.96 10.16
N LEU A 67 55.98 36.19 10.18
CA LEU A 67 55.99 34.80 9.72
C LEU A 67 55.04 33.89 10.51
N GLU A 68 54.91 34.10 11.83
CA GLU A 68 53.96 33.34 12.66
C GLU A 68 52.51 33.73 12.35
N GLU A 69 52.22 35.02 12.14
CA GLU A 69 50.89 35.49 11.72
C GLU A 69 50.49 34.96 10.34
N GLU A 70 51.39 35.01 9.36
CA GLU A 70 51.17 34.44 8.02
C GLU A 70 50.89 32.94 8.09
N ARG A 71 51.67 32.19 8.88
CA ARG A 71 51.43 30.75 9.11
C ARG A 71 50.08 30.49 9.77
N ARG A 72 49.69 31.30 10.76
CA ARG A 72 48.37 31.19 11.42
C ARG A 72 47.24 31.51 10.45
N GLU A 73 47.38 32.51 9.60
CA GLU A 73 46.37 32.87 8.61
C GLU A 73 46.24 31.76 7.55
N GLU A 74 47.36 31.22 7.07
CA GLU A 74 47.36 30.10 6.13
C GLU A 74 46.71 28.85 6.74
N GLN A 75 47.01 28.52 8.00
CA GLN A 75 46.36 27.42 8.72
C GLN A 75 44.85 27.65 8.86
N ARG A 76 44.41 28.87 9.19
CA ARG A 76 42.97 29.23 9.25
C ARG A 76 42.29 29.10 7.89
N ARG A 77 42.92 29.57 6.81
CA ARG A 77 42.41 29.43 5.44
C ARG A 77 42.30 27.96 5.03
N ARG A 78 43.31 27.14 5.33
CA ARG A 78 43.29 25.69 5.07
C ARG A 78 42.18 24.99 5.84
N ALA A 79 42.04 25.28 7.14
CA ALA A 79 40.98 24.73 7.98
C ALA A 79 39.58 25.13 7.48
N ALA A 80 39.38 26.40 7.11
CA ALA A 80 38.11 26.88 6.55
C ALA A 80 37.76 26.20 5.22
N MET A 81 38.74 26.02 4.31
CA MET A 81 38.53 25.28 3.06
C MET A 81 38.21 23.81 3.31
N GLU A 82 38.87 23.16 4.26
CA GLU A 82 38.60 21.77 4.62
C GLU A 82 37.19 21.62 5.22
N GLU A 83 36.80 22.50 6.13
CA GLU A 83 35.44 22.53 6.70
C GLU A 83 34.37 22.74 5.62
N GLN A 84 34.61 23.65 4.67
CA GLN A 84 33.70 23.86 3.55
C GLN A 84 33.58 22.62 2.66
N ARG A 85 34.70 21.96 2.32
CA ARG A 85 34.69 20.71 1.54
C ARG A 85 33.96 19.57 2.27
N LEU A 86 34.09 19.49 3.60
CA LEU A 86 33.36 18.51 4.41
C LEU A 86 31.84 18.79 4.39
N LYS A 87 31.44 20.05 4.52
CA LYS A 87 30.03 20.47 4.42
C LYS A 87 29.43 20.16 3.05
N GLU A 88 30.14 20.50 1.97
CA GLU A 88 29.70 20.22 0.60
C GLU A 88 29.57 18.71 0.33
N ARG A 89 30.53 17.90 0.81
CA ARG A 89 30.43 16.43 0.71
C ARG A 89 29.24 15.88 1.50
N ALA A 90 29.05 16.34 2.73
CA ALA A 90 27.92 15.90 3.56
C ALA A 90 26.57 16.28 2.92
N GLU A 91 26.48 17.46 2.31
CA GLU A 91 25.29 17.89 1.59
C GLU A 91 25.05 17.05 0.32
N GLN A 92 26.09 16.78 -0.46
CA GLN A 92 26.01 15.90 -1.63
C GLN A 92 25.58 14.48 -1.26
N GLU A 93 26.14 13.89 -0.21
CA GLU A 93 25.75 12.58 0.29
C GLU A 93 24.29 12.57 0.77
N ARG A 94 23.84 13.64 1.44
CA ARG A 94 22.44 13.79 1.86
C ARG A 94 21.51 13.84 0.66
N LEU A 95 21.84 14.65 -0.36
CA LEU A 95 21.07 14.77 -1.60
C LEU A 95 21.02 13.44 -2.36
N GLN A 96 22.13 12.70 -2.43
CA GLN A 96 22.17 11.38 -3.05
C GLN A 96 21.31 10.37 -2.30
N ARG A 97 21.37 10.36 -0.96
CA ARG A 97 20.51 9.50 -0.13
C ARG A 97 19.02 9.82 -0.31
N ILE A 98 18.66 11.09 -0.41
CA ILE A 98 17.27 11.50 -0.68
C ILE A 98 16.83 11.01 -2.07
N ARG A 99 17.62 11.27 -3.12
CA ARG A 99 17.29 10.79 -4.48
C ARG A 99 17.15 9.28 -4.56
N LEU A 100 18.06 8.54 -3.92
CA LEU A 100 18.00 7.08 -3.91
C LEU A 100 16.72 6.60 -3.20
N LYS A 101 16.37 7.20 -2.06
CA LYS A 101 15.11 6.87 -1.36
C LYS A 101 13.89 7.15 -2.23
N GLU A 102 13.79 8.34 -2.81
CA GLU A 102 12.68 8.70 -3.70
C GLU A 102 12.57 7.78 -4.91
N GLU A 103 13.71 7.39 -5.51
CA GLU A 103 13.72 6.45 -6.63
C GLU A 103 13.26 5.05 -6.20
N THR A 104 13.71 4.58 -5.04
CA THR A 104 13.27 3.29 -4.49
C THR A 104 11.78 3.28 -4.13
N GLU A 105 11.27 4.37 -3.53
CA GLU A 105 9.86 4.52 -3.19
C GLU A 105 8.99 4.57 -4.45
N LYS A 106 9.38 5.35 -5.47
CA LYS A 106 8.69 5.39 -6.77
C LYS A 106 8.68 4.04 -7.46
N LYS A 107 9.78 3.29 -7.43
CA LYS A 107 9.83 1.93 -8.01
C LYS A 107 8.93 0.97 -7.25
N ALA A 108 8.94 1.02 -5.91
CA ALA A 108 8.08 0.17 -5.08
C ALA A 108 6.59 0.49 -5.30
N GLU A 109 6.23 1.78 -5.39
CA GLU A 109 4.86 2.20 -5.67
C GLU A 109 4.41 1.77 -7.08
N ALA A 110 5.25 1.97 -8.10
CA ALA A 110 4.95 1.53 -9.46
C ALA A 110 4.80 0.00 -9.56
N GLU A 111 5.61 -0.77 -8.84
CA GLU A 111 5.48 -2.22 -8.78
C GLU A 111 4.18 -2.65 -8.07
N LEU A 112 3.83 -1.98 -6.97
CA LEU A 112 2.58 -2.23 -6.24
C LEU A 112 1.36 -1.92 -7.12
N GLN A 113 1.38 -0.79 -7.84
CA GLN A 113 0.32 -0.42 -8.77
C GLN A 113 0.19 -1.45 -9.91
N ARG A 114 1.30 -1.88 -10.51
CA ARG A 114 1.29 -2.93 -11.55
C ARG A 114 0.74 -4.26 -11.03
N LYS A 115 1.10 -4.65 -9.81
CA LYS A 115 0.57 -5.87 -9.17
C LYS A 115 -0.94 -5.75 -8.93
N ALA A 116 -1.39 -4.62 -8.40
CA ALA A 116 -2.81 -4.37 -8.14
C ALA A 116 -3.64 -4.30 -9.44
N GLU A 117 -3.10 -3.70 -10.51
CA GLU A 117 -3.73 -3.65 -11.83
C GLU A 117 -3.84 -5.06 -12.43
N LYS A 118 -2.75 -5.83 -12.40
CA LYS A 118 -2.75 -7.21 -12.88
C LYS A 118 -3.74 -8.09 -12.11
N GLU A 119 -3.80 -7.96 -10.79
CA GLU A 119 -4.76 -8.70 -9.97
C GLU A 119 -6.21 -8.32 -10.31
N ARG A 120 -6.49 -7.03 -10.56
CA ARG A 120 -7.81 -6.58 -11.03
C ARG A 120 -8.15 -7.14 -12.40
N GLU A 121 -7.21 -7.15 -13.33
CA GLU A 121 -7.40 -7.71 -14.67
C GLU A 121 -7.64 -9.23 -14.61
N ASP A 122 -6.87 -9.94 -13.79
CA ASP A 122 -7.04 -11.38 -13.58
C ASP A 122 -8.40 -11.70 -12.95
N LEU A 123 -8.83 -10.94 -11.93
CA LEU A 123 -10.16 -11.07 -11.32
C LEU A 123 -11.28 -10.75 -12.33
N ALA A 124 -11.13 -9.69 -13.13
CA ALA A 124 -12.11 -9.33 -14.16
C ALA A 124 -12.23 -10.42 -15.23
N ARG A 125 -11.11 -11.03 -15.65
CA ARG A 125 -11.09 -12.13 -16.61
C ARG A 125 -11.80 -13.37 -16.05
N VAL A 126 -11.50 -13.77 -14.81
CA VAL A 126 -12.16 -14.91 -14.17
C VAL A 126 -13.66 -14.67 -14.04
N GLU A 127 -14.09 -13.46 -13.66
CA GLU A 127 -15.52 -13.15 -13.57
C GLU A 127 -16.21 -13.14 -14.95
N GLN A 128 -15.57 -12.61 -15.99
CA GLN A 128 -16.09 -12.69 -17.35
C GLN A 128 -16.22 -14.14 -17.85
N GLU A 129 -15.21 -14.99 -17.59
CA GLU A 129 -15.26 -16.41 -17.93
C GLU A 129 -16.40 -17.12 -17.19
N ARG A 130 -16.57 -16.83 -15.88
CA ARG A 130 -17.66 -17.38 -15.07
C ARG A 130 -19.03 -16.97 -15.62
N GLN A 131 -19.21 -15.70 -15.98
CA GLN A 131 -20.45 -15.20 -16.56
C GLN A 131 -20.73 -15.81 -17.94
N ALA A 132 -19.70 -15.94 -18.78
CA ALA A 132 -19.83 -16.57 -20.09
C ALA A 132 -20.22 -18.05 -19.97
N GLU A 133 -19.61 -18.80 -19.04
CA GLU A 133 -19.93 -20.20 -18.79
C GLU A 133 -21.35 -20.36 -18.22
N GLU A 134 -21.74 -19.50 -17.27
CA GLU A 134 -23.09 -19.50 -16.72
C GLU A 134 -24.14 -19.21 -17.81
N GLN A 135 -23.86 -18.26 -18.71
CA GLN A 135 -24.74 -17.94 -19.82
C GLN A 135 -24.83 -19.11 -20.81
N ARG A 136 -23.71 -19.73 -21.18
CA ARG A 136 -23.69 -20.92 -22.03
C ARG A 136 -24.51 -22.07 -21.43
N ARG A 137 -24.38 -22.29 -20.12
CA ARG A 137 -25.16 -23.30 -19.41
C ARG A 137 -26.66 -23.00 -19.46
N LYS A 138 -27.07 -21.75 -19.20
CA LYS A 138 -28.47 -21.32 -19.31
C LYS A 138 -29.01 -21.49 -20.73
N ASP A 139 -28.25 -21.10 -21.74
CA ASP A 139 -28.64 -21.21 -23.14
C ASP A 139 -28.78 -22.68 -23.57
N ALA A 140 -27.85 -23.54 -23.15
CA ALA A 140 -27.92 -24.98 -23.39
C ALA A 140 -29.11 -25.64 -22.70
N GLU A 141 -29.41 -25.25 -21.45
CA GLU A 141 -30.58 -25.75 -20.72
C GLU A 141 -31.89 -25.30 -21.36
N GLN A 142 -31.97 -24.02 -21.78
CA GLN A 142 -33.13 -23.50 -22.50
C GLN A 142 -33.31 -24.19 -23.86
N ALA A 143 -32.23 -24.43 -24.60
CA ALA A 143 -32.29 -25.16 -25.86
C ALA A 143 -32.78 -26.60 -25.66
N ARG A 144 -32.28 -27.29 -24.62
CA ARG A 144 -32.75 -28.64 -24.27
C ARG A 144 -34.23 -28.64 -23.91
N LEU A 145 -34.69 -27.71 -23.09
CA LEU A 145 -36.10 -27.61 -22.69
C LEU A 145 -37.01 -27.30 -23.87
N ARG A 146 -36.57 -26.48 -24.83
CA ARG A 146 -37.30 -26.23 -26.07
C ARG A 146 -37.40 -27.49 -26.92
N ALA A 147 -36.29 -28.19 -27.12
CA ALA A 147 -36.27 -29.45 -27.88
C ALA A 147 -37.16 -30.53 -27.25
N GLU A 148 -37.18 -30.63 -25.91
CA GLU A 148 -38.06 -31.55 -25.18
C GLU A 148 -39.54 -31.20 -25.39
N ARG A 149 -39.92 -29.92 -25.25
CA ARG A 149 -41.29 -29.46 -25.51
C ARG A 149 -41.73 -29.68 -26.97
N GLU A 150 -40.84 -29.45 -27.92
CA GLU A 150 -41.12 -29.69 -29.34
C GLU A 150 -41.33 -31.18 -29.61
N ALA A 151 -40.52 -32.05 -29.01
CA ALA A 151 -40.70 -33.50 -29.11
C ALA A 151 -42.01 -33.97 -28.47
N GLU A 152 -42.37 -33.45 -27.29
CA GLU A 152 -43.65 -33.73 -26.63
C GLU A 152 -44.83 -33.29 -27.49
N LEU A 153 -44.76 -32.10 -28.09
CA LEU A 153 -45.81 -31.58 -28.97
C LEU A 153 -45.98 -32.48 -30.20
N LEU A 154 -44.89 -32.91 -30.84
CA LEU A 154 -44.94 -33.81 -31.99
C LEU A 154 -45.59 -35.15 -31.65
N VAL A 155 -45.25 -35.73 -30.49
CA VAL A 155 -45.87 -36.97 -30.02
C VAL A 155 -47.37 -36.78 -29.76
N ALA A 156 -47.77 -35.66 -29.14
CA ALA A 156 -49.18 -35.36 -28.90
C ALA A 156 -49.96 -35.18 -30.21
N MET A 157 -49.40 -34.47 -31.19
CA MET A 157 -50.01 -34.28 -32.51
C MET A 157 -50.18 -35.62 -33.24
N GLU A 158 -49.14 -36.47 -33.25
CA GLU A 158 -49.23 -37.79 -33.89
C GLU A 158 -50.29 -38.68 -33.23
N ALA A 159 -50.40 -38.62 -31.89
CA ALA A 159 -51.45 -39.35 -31.18
C ALA A 159 -52.86 -38.85 -31.55
N GLU A 160 -53.06 -37.55 -31.65
CA GLU A 160 -54.32 -36.94 -32.08
C GLU A 160 -54.68 -37.32 -33.53
N GLU A 161 -53.73 -37.22 -34.45
CA GLU A 161 -53.91 -37.63 -35.85
C GLU A 161 -54.32 -39.11 -35.96
N ARG A 162 -53.69 -39.99 -35.18
CA ARG A 162 -54.05 -41.42 -35.15
C ARG A 162 -55.47 -41.65 -34.64
N LEU A 163 -55.91 -40.92 -33.60
CA LEU A 163 -57.27 -41.01 -33.09
C LEU A 163 -58.29 -40.54 -34.14
N MET A 164 -58.03 -39.38 -34.75
CA MET A 164 -58.88 -38.83 -35.81
C MET A 164 -58.98 -39.78 -37.01
N ALA A 165 -57.86 -40.37 -37.45
CA ALA A 165 -57.84 -41.34 -38.53
C ALA A 165 -58.65 -42.61 -38.19
N ALA A 166 -58.55 -43.11 -36.95
CA ALA A 166 -59.32 -44.26 -36.50
C ALA A 166 -60.83 -43.97 -36.45
N GLU A 167 -61.22 -42.78 -35.97
CA GLU A 167 -62.62 -42.33 -35.97
C GLU A 167 -63.18 -42.24 -37.40
N GLN A 168 -62.44 -41.56 -38.29
CA GLN A 168 -62.83 -41.43 -39.71
C GLN A 168 -62.93 -42.79 -40.40
N ALA A 169 -62.01 -43.71 -40.14
CA ALA A 169 -62.07 -45.07 -40.68
C ALA A 169 -63.31 -45.83 -40.17
N GLY A 170 -63.66 -45.68 -38.89
CA GLY A 170 -64.88 -46.23 -38.32
C GLY A 170 -66.15 -45.70 -38.98
N LEU A 171 -66.23 -44.38 -39.17
CA LEU A 171 -67.36 -43.72 -39.86
C LEU A 171 -67.45 -44.16 -41.32
N LEU A 172 -66.32 -44.27 -42.03
CA LEU A 172 -66.27 -44.76 -43.41
C LEU A 172 -66.78 -46.20 -43.51
N ALA A 173 -66.35 -47.08 -42.60
CA ALA A 173 -66.81 -48.47 -42.58
C ALA A 173 -68.34 -48.57 -42.34
N GLN A 174 -68.88 -47.74 -41.44
CA GLN A 174 -70.33 -47.64 -41.24
C GLN A 174 -71.05 -47.16 -42.51
N TYR A 175 -70.50 -46.15 -43.19
CA TYR A 175 -71.05 -45.62 -44.44
C TYR A 175 -71.06 -46.66 -45.56
N ILE A 176 -69.96 -47.39 -45.74
CA ILE A 176 -69.86 -48.52 -46.68
C ILE A 176 -70.90 -49.59 -46.35
N GLY A 177 -71.06 -49.95 -45.08
CA GLY A 177 -72.08 -50.89 -44.63
C GLY A 177 -73.50 -50.44 -44.97
N ALA A 178 -73.82 -49.16 -44.75
CA ALA A 178 -75.12 -48.58 -45.09
C ALA A 178 -75.40 -48.59 -46.61
N ILE A 179 -74.39 -48.29 -47.44
CA ILE A 179 -74.49 -48.39 -48.90
C ILE A 179 -74.75 -49.84 -49.31
N ARG A 180 -73.95 -50.79 -48.81
CA ARG A 180 -74.12 -52.22 -49.10
C ARG A 180 -75.53 -52.70 -48.77
N GLN A 181 -76.01 -52.38 -47.57
CA GLN A 181 -77.36 -52.76 -47.15
C GLN A 181 -78.44 -52.13 -48.03
N LYS A 182 -78.25 -50.88 -48.48
CA LYS A 182 -79.18 -50.21 -49.40
C LYS A 182 -79.17 -50.86 -50.79
N VAL A 183 -78.00 -51.22 -51.31
CA VAL A 183 -77.89 -51.93 -52.60
C VAL A 183 -78.57 -53.30 -52.50
N GLU A 184 -78.24 -54.10 -51.49
CA GLU A 184 -78.81 -55.45 -51.29
C GLU A 184 -80.34 -55.41 -51.16
N ARG A 185 -80.90 -54.46 -50.40
CA ARG A 185 -82.36 -54.32 -50.27
C ARG A 185 -83.07 -53.95 -51.57
N ASN A 186 -82.40 -53.22 -52.47
CA ASN A 186 -82.99 -52.78 -53.74
C ASN A 186 -82.60 -53.71 -54.91
N TRP A 187 -81.80 -54.74 -54.66
CA TRP A 187 -81.35 -55.66 -55.69
C TRP A 187 -82.41 -56.72 -55.99
N VAL A 188 -82.86 -56.78 -57.25
CA VAL A 188 -83.74 -57.84 -57.73
C VAL A 188 -82.88 -59.03 -58.14
N ARG A 189 -82.78 -60.03 -57.25
CA ARG A 189 -81.95 -61.23 -57.47
C ARG A 189 -82.45 -62.02 -58.69
N PRO A 190 -81.65 -62.18 -59.75
CA PRO A 190 -82.02 -63.01 -60.89
C PRO A 190 -81.95 -64.50 -60.53
N ALA A 191 -82.72 -65.34 -61.23
CA ALA A 191 -82.77 -66.79 -60.97
C ALA A 191 -81.43 -67.50 -61.15
N SER A 192 -80.49 -66.91 -61.91
CA SER A 192 -79.14 -67.42 -62.13
C SER A 192 -78.14 -67.04 -61.03
N ALA A 193 -78.51 -66.20 -60.06
CA ALA A 193 -77.61 -65.76 -59.00
C ALA A 193 -77.73 -66.65 -57.75
N ASP A 194 -76.75 -67.52 -57.56
CA ASP A 194 -76.59 -68.31 -56.34
C ASP A 194 -75.81 -67.54 -55.23
N ALA A 195 -75.47 -68.22 -54.14
CA ALA A 195 -74.76 -67.63 -53.00
C ALA A 195 -73.26 -67.44 -53.23
N SER A 196 -72.69 -67.98 -54.31
CA SER A 196 -71.27 -67.89 -54.65
C SER A 196 -70.95 -66.72 -55.59
N LEU A 197 -71.97 -66.05 -56.12
CA LEU A 197 -71.81 -64.90 -57.01
C LEU A 197 -71.25 -63.68 -56.25
N GLU A 198 -70.03 -63.26 -56.60
CA GLU A 198 -69.41 -62.03 -56.13
C GLU A 198 -69.42 -60.97 -57.25
N CYS A 199 -69.74 -59.72 -56.91
CA CYS A 199 -69.76 -58.61 -57.86
C CYS A 199 -69.16 -57.36 -57.21
N ILE A 200 -68.24 -56.71 -57.91
CA ILE A 200 -67.65 -55.44 -57.49
C ILE A 200 -68.43 -54.32 -58.17
N VAL A 201 -68.92 -53.35 -57.38
CA VAL A 201 -69.67 -52.20 -57.90
C VAL A 201 -68.95 -50.91 -57.49
N HIS A 202 -68.54 -50.14 -58.49
CA HIS A 202 -67.97 -48.81 -58.29
C HIS A 202 -69.07 -47.77 -58.33
N VAL A 203 -69.29 -47.10 -57.19
CA VAL A 203 -70.32 -46.06 -57.04
C VAL A 203 -69.64 -44.70 -56.87
N THR A 204 -70.05 -43.70 -57.65
CA THR A 204 -69.62 -42.31 -57.49
C THR A 204 -70.77 -41.49 -56.93
N GLN A 205 -70.55 -40.85 -55.80
CA GLN A 205 -71.52 -39.98 -55.13
C GLN A 205 -70.98 -38.56 -55.02
N ILE A 206 -71.89 -37.58 -55.09
CA ILE A 206 -71.58 -36.19 -54.81
C ILE A 206 -71.90 -35.84 -53.34
N PRO A 207 -71.33 -34.75 -52.80
CA PRO A 207 -71.78 -34.21 -51.51
C PRO A 207 -73.30 -34.02 -51.51
N GLY A 208 -74.00 -34.67 -50.57
CA GLY A 208 -75.47 -34.79 -50.56
C GLY A 208 -75.97 -36.24 -50.68
N GLY A 209 -75.10 -37.18 -51.04
CA GLY A 209 -75.42 -38.62 -51.07
C GLY A 209 -76.14 -39.09 -52.34
N GLU A 210 -76.28 -38.22 -53.33
CA GLU A 210 -76.81 -38.56 -54.65
C GLU A 210 -75.77 -39.35 -55.45
N VAL A 211 -76.20 -40.43 -56.10
CA VAL A 211 -75.36 -41.29 -56.95
C VAL A 211 -75.36 -40.74 -58.37
N VAL A 212 -74.20 -40.31 -58.85
CA VAL A 212 -74.02 -39.73 -60.20
C VAL A 212 -73.38 -40.68 -61.19
N GLY A 213 -72.89 -41.84 -60.74
CA GLY A 213 -72.29 -42.84 -61.62
C GLY A 213 -72.17 -44.22 -60.97
N VAL A 214 -72.39 -45.26 -61.77
CA VAL A 214 -72.26 -46.67 -61.37
C VAL A 214 -71.54 -47.44 -62.47
N ARG A 215 -70.54 -48.24 -62.11
CA ARG A 215 -69.82 -49.15 -63.01
C ARG A 215 -69.64 -50.51 -62.33
N LEU A 216 -69.75 -51.58 -63.12
CA LEU A 216 -69.40 -52.92 -62.67
C LEU A 216 -67.89 -53.12 -62.86
N GLY A 217 -67.25 -53.71 -61.86
CA GLY A 217 -65.85 -54.11 -61.87
C GLY A 217 -65.64 -55.53 -62.37
#